data_AF-A0A9P7KGT8-F1
#
_entry.id   AF-A0A9P7KGT8-F1
#
_cell.length_a   1.000
_cell.length_b   1.000
_cell.length_c   1.000
_cell.angle_alpha   90.00
_cell.angle_beta   90.00
_cell.angle_gamma   90.00
#
_symmetry.space_group_name_H-M   'P 1'
#
loop_
_entity.id
_entity.type
_entity.pdbx_description
1 polymer ?
#
loop_
_entity_poly.entity_id
_entity_poly.type
_entity_poly.pdbx_seq_one_letter_code
_entity_poly.pdbx_strand_id
1 'polypeptide(L)'
;MQIQPRCGGKDSERGRYCWAPIGRFVELERQRCDLEELYRPTLSVALVNALTLQTTPQRCLTHFLTIELSPVPEGLSKNLSAIPRSFTVEDVRVNSFEDALASGTPDSEDMKRICADITEKSTPLIASGGLGIGVVQLCVSSLNLAQITPFGFTESLHDLRVEPNWESSLKQAIEKGILV
;
A
#
# COMPACT_ATOMS: atom_id res chain seq x y z
N MET A 1 -9.78 11.08 -38.62
CA MET A 1 -8.50 11.82 -38.58
C MET A 1 -7.54 10.98 -37.74
N GLN A 2 -6.70 10.17 -38.40
CA GLN A 2 -5.74 9.26 -37.77
C GLN A 2 -4.44 10.02 -37.51
N ILE A 3 -3.89 9.93 -36.31
CA ILE A 3 -2.57 10.47 -35.97
C ILE A 3 -1.68 9.26 -35.69
N GLN A 4 -0.73 9.00 -36.60
CA GLN A 4 0.45 8.20 -36.31
C GLN A 4 1.53 9.11 -35.72
N PRO A 5 2.36 8.62 -34.79
CA PRO A 5 3.72 9.09 -34.64
C PRO A 5 4.70 8.05 -35.19
N ARG A 6 5.51 8.48 -36.16
CA ARG A 6 6.81 7.88 -36.48
C ARG A 6 7.85 8.45 -35.52
N CYS A 7 8.58 7.58 -34.83
CA CYS A 7 10.01 7.78 -34.54
C CYS A 7 10.71 6.43 -34.74
N GLY A 8 11.71 6.42 -35.62
CA GLY A 8 12.55 5.27 -35.92
C GLY A 8 13.85 5.29 -35.13
N GLY A 9 14.52 4.14 -35.12
CA GLY A 9 15.89 3.94 -34.64
C GLY A 9 16.16 2.44 -34.53
N LYS A 10 16.96 1.90 -35.46
CA LYS A 10 17.32 0.49 -35.54
C LYS A 10 18.48 0.15 -34.58
N ASP A 11 18.43 -1.10 -34.13
CA ASP A 11 19.51 -1.94 -33.61
C ASP A 11 19.97 -1.73 -32.15
N SER A 12 19.47 -2.57 -31.23
CA SER A 12 20.25 -3.67 -30.64
C SER A 12 19.51 -4.28 -29.43
N GLU A 13 19.57 -5.61 -29.35
CA GLU A 13 19.12 -6.56 -28.32
C GLU A 13 18.56 -6.08 -26.95
N ARG A 14 17.52 -6.81 -26.53
CA ARG A 14 16.88 -6.89 -25.18
C ARG A 14 15.88 -5.80 -24.84
N GLY A 15 14.62 -6.23 -24.75
CA GLY A 15 13.56 -5.46 -24.12
C GLY A 15 12.20 -5.94 -24.59
N ARG A 16 11.78 -7.13 -24.17
CA ARG A 16 10.37 -7.52 -24.25
C ARG A 16 9.60 -6.63 -23.26
N TYR A 17 9.26 -5.42 -23.65
CA TYR A 17 8.19 -4.67 -23.01
C TYR A 17 6.89 -5.34 -23.45
N CYS A 18 6.46 -6.33 -22.66
CA CYS A 18 5.09 -6.83 -22.76
C CYS A 18 4.17 -5.70 -22.33
N TRP A 19 3.68 -4.93 -23.31
CA TRP A 19 2.52 -4.08 -23.13
C TRP A 19 1.38 -4.99 -22.67
N ALA A 20 1.07 -4.97 -21.37
CA ALA A 20 -0.13 -5.63 -20.89
C ALA A 20 -1.32 -5.01 -21.64
N PRO A 21 -2.25 -5.82 -22.19
CA PRO A 21 -3.45 -5.27 -22.79
C PRO A 21 -4.14 -4.39 -21.75
N ILE A 22 -4.64 -3.21 -22.15
CA ILE A 22 -5.25 -2.20 -21.27
C ILE A 22 -6.27 -2.82 -20.28
N GLY A 23 -7.00 -3.87 -20.67
CA GLY A 23 -7.93 -4.58 -19.78
C GLY A 23 -7.29 -5.33 -18.61
N ARG A 24 -6.03 -5.78 -18.72
CA ARG A 24 -5.29 -6.45 -17.63
C ARG A 24 -4.88 -5.46 -16.54
N PHE A 25 -4.59 -4.22 -16.92
CA PHE A 25 -4.25 -3.15 -15.99
C PHE A 25 -5.47 -2.77 -15.12
N VAL A 26 -6.63 -2.58 -15.75
CA VAL A 26 -7.89 -2.26 -15.04
C VAL A 26 -8.31 -3.40 -14.08
N GLU A 27 -8.14 -4.66 -14.48
CA GLU A 27 -8.45 -5.80 -13.61
C GLU A 27 -7.51 -5.84 -12.40
N LEU A 28 -6.22 -5.54 -12.58
CA LEU A 28 -5.23 -5.48 -11.50
C LEU A 28 -5.49 -4.33 -10.53
N GLU A 29 -5.85 -3.15 -11.03
CA GLU A 29 -6.28 -2.03 -10.18
C GLU A 29 -7.50 -2.42 -9.34
N ARG A 30 -8.49 -3.07 -9.94
CA ARG A 30 -9.68 -3.54 -9.24
C ARG A 30 -9.35 -4.59 -8.18
N GLN A 31 -8.60 -5.63 -8.55
CA GLN A 31 -8.19 -6.68 -7.61
C GLN A 31 -7.37 -6.12 -6.44
N ARG A 32 -6.56 -5.08 -6.69
CA ARG A 32 -5.77 -4.41 -5.65
C ARG A 32 -6.67 -3.63 -4.68
N CYS A 33 -7.71 -2.94 -5.18
CA CYS A 33 -8.73 -2.30 -4.33
C CYS A 33 -9.51 -3.33 -3.52
N ASP A 34 -9.98 -4.40 -4.16
CA ASP A 34 -10.72 -5.48 -3.50
C ASP A 34 -9.83 -6.18 -2.44
N LEU A 35 -8.53 -6.34 -2.70
CA LEU A 35 -7.56 -6.89 -1.74
C LEU A 35 -7.41 -5.97 -0.51
N GLU A 36 -7.32 -4.66 -0.69
CA GLU A 36 -7.27 -3.73 0.44
C GLU A 36 -8.51 -3.86 1.33
N GLU A 37 -9.71 -3.82 0.74
CA GLU A 37 -10.96 -3.93 1.50
C GLU A 37 -11.00 -5.24 2.28
N LEU A 38 -10.57 -6.33 1.65
CA LEU A 38 -10.57 -7.66 2.20
C LEU A 38 -9.58 -7.84 3.35
N TYR A 39 -8.38 -7.26 3.25
CA TYR A 39 -7.33 -7.35 4.27
C TYR A 39 -7.27 -6.14 5.21
N ARG A 40 -8.26 -5.24 5.16
CA ARG A 40 -8.29 -4.02 5.98
C ARG A 40 -8.01 -4.29 7.47
N PRO A 41 -8.56 -5.35 8.12
CA PRO A 41 -8.22 -5.67 9.51
C PRO A 41 -6.75 -6.08 9.68
N THR A 42 -6.22 -6.93 8.80
CA THR A 42 -4.81 -7.36 8.83
C THR A 42 -3.86 -6.19 8.62
N LEU A 43 -4.18 -5.30 7.66
CA LEU A 43 -3.40 -4.10 7.36
C LEU A 43 -3.39 -3.12 8.54
N SER A 44 -4.52 -2.98 9.26
CA SER A 44 -4.59 -2.10 10.42
C SER A 44 -3.73 -2.61 11.58
N VAL A 45 -3.74 -3.92 11.87
CA VAL A 45 -2.89 -4.55 12.88
C VAL A 45 -1.41 -4.42 12.51
N ALA A 46 -1.06 -4.70 11.25
CA ALA A 46 0.30 -4.54 10.75
C ALA A 46 0.78 -3.10 10.91
N LEU A 47 -0.04 -2.11 10.55
CA LEU A 47 0.27 -0.70 10.66
C LEU A 47 0.52 -0.25 12.12
N VAL A 48 -0.36 -0.66 13.04
CA VAL A 48 -0.22 -0.34 14.47
C VAL A 48 1.10 -0.87 15.02
N ASN A 49 1.46 -2.11 14.67
CA ASN A 49 2.71 -2.74 15.10
C ASN A 49 3.94 -2.10 14.42
N ALA A 50 3.90 -1.91 13.11
CA ALA A 50 5.01 -1.35 12.31
C ALA A 50 5.42 0.04 12.79
N LEU A 51 4.44 0.90 13.05
CA LEU A 51 4.66 2.26 13.54
C LEU A 51 4.71 2.32 15.07
N THR A 52 4.50 1.21 15.76
CA THR A 52 4.52 1.13 17.23
C THR A 52 3.55 2.14 17.87
N LEU A 53 2.37 2.30 17.27
CA LEU A 53 1.45 3.42 17.60
C LEU A 53 0.93 3.36 19.04
N GLN A 54 0.90 2.17 19.63
CA GLN A 54 0.42 1.95 21.01
C GLN A 54 1.26 2.68 22.06
N THR A 55 2.56 2.82 21.81
CA THR A 55 3.51 3.49 22.69
C THR A 55 3.97 4.82 22.13
N THR A 56 3.88 5.02 20.82
CA THR A 56 4.37 6.23 20.15
C THR A 56 3.41 6.66 19.04
N PRO A 57 2.20 7.13 19.39
CA PRO A 57 1.16 7.47 18.40
C PRO A 57 1.60 8.59 17.45
N GLN A 58 2.51 9.47 17.88
CA GLN A 58 3.09 10.53 17.03
C GLN A 58 3.84 9.98 15.81
N ARG A 59 4.22 8.69 15.77
CA ARG A 59 4.81 8.08 14.58
C ARG A 59 3.84 8.06 13.39
N CYS A 60 2.52 8.14 13.62
CA CYS A 60 1.54 8.27 12.53
C CYS A 60 1.66 9.61 11.77
N LEU A 61 2.29 10.62 12.37
CA LEU A 61 2.49 11.95 11.77
C LEU A 61 3.77 12.04 10.93
N THR A 62 4.67 11.09 11.10
CA THR A 62 6.05 11.15 10.55
C THR A 62 6.38 9.97 9.66
N HIS A 63 5.68 8.84 9.83
CA HIS A 63 5.96 7.59 9.15
C HIS A 63 4.69 6.95 8.58
N PHE A 64 4.89 6.10 7.59
CA PHE A 64 3.86 5.26 7.00
C PHE A 64 4.42 3.87 6.67
N LEU A 65 3.53 2.91 6.46
CA LEU A 65 3.87 1.54 6.10
C LEU A 65 3.73 1.35 4.60
N THR A 66 4.80 0.96 3.91
CA THR A 66 4.75 0.52 2.51
C THR A 66 4.79 -1.00 2.43
N ILE A 67 3.91 -1.56 1.61
CA ILE A 67 3.85 -2.98 1.30
C ILE A 67 4.00 -3.12 -0.21
N GLU A 68 5.09 -3.74 -0.63
CA GLU A 68 5.37 -4.05 -2.03
C GLU A 68 4.72 -5.40 -2.39
N LEU A 69 3.91 -5.40 -3.44
CA LEU A 69 3.15 -6.53 -3.92
C LEU A 69 3.63 -6.96 -5.31
N SER A 70 3.81 -8.26 -5.49
CA SER A 70 3.99 -8.88 -6.81
C SER A 70 2.68 -9.51 -7.27
N PRO A 71 2.25 -9.30 -8.51
CA PRO A 71 1.11 -10.03 -9.06
C PRO A 71 1.46 -11.50 -9.27
N VAL A 72 0.59 -12.40 -8.81
CA VAL A 72 0.72 -13.84 -9.08
C VAL A 72 0.15 -14.14 -10.47
N PRO A 73 0.92 -14.72 -11.42
CA PRO A 73 0.45 -14.95 -12.79
C PRO A 73 -0.86 -15.74 -12.88
N GLU A 74 -1.06 -16.71 -11.98
CA GLU A 74 -2.24 -17.59 -11.90
C GLU A 74 -3.40 -16.97 -11.12
N GLY A 75 -3.15 -15.92 -10.32
CA GLY A 75 -4.13 -15.24 -9.47
C GLY A 75 -4.93 -14.15 -10.21
N LEU A 76 -4.61 -13.88 -11.46
CA LEU A 76 -5.32 -12.95 -12.34
C LEU A 76 -6.62 -13.56 -12.87
N SER A 77 -7.62 -13.66 -12.00
CA SER A 77 -8.95 -14.17 -12.34
C SER A 77 -10.02 -13.15 -12.03
N LYS A 78 -11.04 -13.05 -12.90
CA LYS A 78 -12.27 -12.28 -12.64
C LYS A 78 -13.10 -12.84 -11.48
N ASN A 79 -12.71 -14.01 -10.96
CA ASN A 79 -13.39 -14.64 -9.85
C ASN A 79 -12.93 -14.00 -8.53
N LEU A 80 -13.87 -13.38 -7.81
CA LEU A 80 -13.62 -12.74 -6.52
C LEU A 80 -12.98 -13.71 -5.49
N SER A 81 -13.26 -15.02 -5.60
CA SER A 81 -12.65 -16.02 -4.71
C SER A 81 -11.15 -16.22 -4.92
N ALA A 82 -10.59 -15.71 -6.02
CA ALA A 82 -9.16 -15.80 -6.32
C ALA A 82 -8.37 -14.56 -5.86
N ILE A 83 -9.07 -13.44 -5.60
CA ILE A 83 -8.50 -12.16 -5.14
C ILE A 83 -7.58 -12.30 -3.93
N PRO A 84 -7.90 -13.11 -2.90
CA PRO A 84 -7.03 -13.25 -1.74
C PRO A 84 -5.63 -13.77 -2.08
N ARG A 85 -5.43 -14.39 -3.26
CA ARG A 85 -4.18 -14.98 -3.74
C ARG A 85 -3.66 -14.35 -5.03
N SER A 86 -4.20 -13.19 -5.41
CA SER A 86 -3.78 -12.47 -6.62
C SER A 86 -2.43 -11.80 -6.48
N PHE A 87 -1.94 -11.63 -5.25
CA PHE A 87 -0.68 -10.96 -4.96
C PHE A 87 0.12 -11.71 -3.89
N THR A 88 1.45 -11.58 -3.97
CA THR A 88 2.39 -11.95 -2.90
C THR A 88 3.06 -10.69 -2.38
N VAL A 89 3.41 -10.67 -1.10
CA VAL A 89 4.17 -9.56 -0.51
C VAL A 89 5.65 -9.76 -0.79
N GLU A 90 6.24 -8.90 -1.62
CA GLU A 90 7.69 -8.92 -1.88
C GLU A 90 8.45 -8.31 -0.71
N ASP A 91 7.94 -7.19 -0.19
CA ASP A 91 8.63 -6.39 0.79
C ASP A 91 7.68 -5.57 1.66
N VAL A 92 8.14 -5.23 2.86
CA VAL A 92 7.39 -4.42 3.82
C VAL A 92 8.38 -3.47 4.49
N ARG A 93 8.12 -2.16 4.42
CA ARG A 93 9.01 -1.13 4.96
C ARG A 93 8.25 -0.04 5.69
N VAL A 94 8.84 0.47 6.75
CA VAL A 94 8.40 1.73 7.35
C VAL A 94 9.20 2.85 6.71
N ASN A 95 8.52 3.79 6.08
CA ASN A 95 9.11 4.95 5.43
C ASN A 95 8.75 6.23 6.18
N SER A 96 9.59 7.26 6.06
CA SER A 96 9.28 8.59 6.57
C SER A 96 8.54 9.40 5.51
N PHE A 97 7.61 10.26 5.93
CA PHE A 97 6.98 11.22 5.02
C PHE A 97 8.01 12.20 4.45
N GLU A 98 9.01 12.60 5.25
CA GLU A 98 10.07 13.51 4.81
C GLU A 98 10.84 12.96 3.60
N ASP A 99 11.28 11.70 3.66
CA ASP A 99 12.01 11.06 2.56
C ASP A 99 11.14 10.90 1.31
N ALA A 100 9.87 10.52 1.50
CA ALA A 100 8.92 10.38 0.40
C ALA A 100 8.67 11.72 -0.32
N LEU A 101 8.55 12.80 0.45
CA LEU A 101 8.36 14.15 -0.08
C LEU A 101 9.62 14.71 -0.76
N ALA A 102 10.81 14.36 -0.26
CA ALA A 102 12.08 14.77 -0.84
C ALA A 102 12.40 14.07 -2.18
N SER A 103 11.77 12.93 -2.46
CA SER A 103 12.01 12.14 -3.68
C SER A 103 11.59 12.84 -4.99
N GLY A 104 10.71 13.86 -4.92
CA GLY A 104 10.31 14.66 -6.08
C GLY A 104 9.51 13.91 -7.17
N THR A 105 8.96 12.73 -6.84
CA THR A 105 8.12 11.95 -7.76
C THR A 105 6.77 12.63 -7.99
N PRO A 106 6.05 12.34 -9.09
CA PRO A 106 4.68 12.83 -9.29
C PRO A 106 3.73 12.51 -8.12
N ASP A 107 3.95 11.37 -7.46
CA ASP A 107 3.20 10.93 -6.27
C ASP A 107 3.45 11.81 -5.04
N SER A 108 4.48 12.67 -5.06
CA SER A 108 4.83 13.55 -3.95
C SER A 108 3.75 14.61 -3.69
N GLU A 109 3.01 15.10 -4.69
CA GLU A 109 1.96 16.10 -4.47
C GLU A 109 0.72 15.50 -3.78
N ASP A 110 0.32 14.28 -4.15
CA ASP A 110 -0.75 13.56 -3.46
C ASP A 110 -0.30 13.19 -2.05
N MET A 111 0.96 12.78 -1.87
CA MET A 111 1.53 12.54 -0.55
C MET A 111 1.54 13.81 0.31
N LYS A 112 1.88 14.99 -0.24
CA LYS A 112 1.81 16.28 0.50
C LYS A 112 0.42 16.56 1.03
N ARG A 113 -0.61 16.38 0.19
CA ARG A 113 -2.01 16.58 0.57
C ARG A 113 -2.40 15.61 1.68
N ILE A 114 -2.06 14.35 1.52
CA ILE A 114 -2.34 13.30 2.51
C ILE A 114 -1.63 13.60 3.84
N CYS A 115 -0.36 14.00 3.83
CA CYS A 115 0.39 14.41 5.02
C CYS A 115 -0.26 15.58 5.75
N ALA A 116 -0.71 16.61 5.01
CA ALA A 116 -1.39 17.76 5.60
C ALA A 116 -2.71 17.34 6.27
N ASP A 117 -3.52 16.55 5.56
CA ASP A 117 -4.78 15.99 6.07
C ASP A 117 -4.58 15.13 7.33
N ILE A 118 -3.56 14.26 7.33
CA ILE A 118 -3.24 13.40 8.47
C ILE A 118 -2.81 14.25 9.65
N THR A 119 -1.97 15.26 9.42
CA THR A 119 -1.49 16.13 10.49
C THR A 119 -2.65 16.87 11.14
N GLU A 120 -3.53 17.46 10.34
CA GLU A 120 -4.71 18.18 10.82
C GLU A 120 -5.67 17.26 11.60
N LYS A 121 -5.99 16.08 11.05
CA LYS A 121 -7.01 15.18 11.61
C LYS A 121 -6.48 14.28 12.74
N SER A 122 -5.20 13.92 12.74
CA SER A 122 -4.62 13.04 13.77
C SER A 122 -4.34 13.76 15.08
N THR A 123 -3.95 15.04 15.02
CA THR A 123 -3.64 15.83 16.22
C THR A 123 -4.76 15.81 17.26
N PRO A 124 -6.04 16.10 16.92
CA PRO A 124 -7.12 16.04 17.90
C PRO A 124 -7.40 14.61 18.40
N LEU A 125 -7.24 13.59 17.56
CA LEU A 125 -7.42 12.19 17.95
C LEU A 125 -6.37 11.75 18.98
N ILE A 126 -5.11 12.12 18.78
CA ILE A 126 -4.02 11.85 19.72
C ILE A 126 -4.26 12.61 21.03
N ALA A 127 -4.68 13.88 20.95
CA ALA A 127 -4.98 14.70 22.12
C ALA A 127 -6.15 14.12 22.96
N SER A 128 -7.11 13.43 22.34
CA SER A 128 -8.20 12.72 23.03
C SER A 128 -7.81 11.33 23.54
N GLY A 129 -6.56 10.90 23.39
CA GLY A 129 -6.08 9.59 23.84
C GLY A 129 -6.19 8.46 22.80
N GLY A 130 -6.53 8.76 21.56
CA GLY A 130 -6.47 7.82 20.43
C GLY A 130 -5.06 7.70 19.83
N LEU A 131 -4.91 6.88 18.78
CA LEU A 131 -3.60 6.68 18.13
C LEU A 131 -3.36 7.59 16.92
N GLY A 132 -4.37 8.33 16.47
CA GLY A 132 -4.29 9.18 15.28
C GLY A 132 -4.68 8.46 13.99
N ILE A 133 -4.19 8.94 12.85
CA ILE A 133 -4.40 8.33 11.54
C ILE A 133 -3.06 7.82 11.01
N GLY A 134 -2.93 6.51 10.87
CA GLY A 134 -1.79 5.90 10.20
C GLY A 134 -2.05 5.71 8.70
N VAL A 135 -1.00 5.44 7.94
CA VAL A 135 -1.07 5.26 6.48
C VAL A 135 -0.42 3.98 6.05
N VAL A 136 -1.11 3.24 5.18
CA VAL A 136 -0.53 2.14 4.40
C VAL A 136 -0.45 2.56 2.94
N GLN A 137 0.69 2.32 2.31
CA GLN A 137 0.87 2.41 0.86
C GLN A 137 1.04 1.00 0.29
N LEU A 138 0.12 0.57 -0.57
CA LEU A 138 0.23 -0.67 -1.34
C LEU A 138 0.84 -0.35 -2.71
N CYS A 139 2.00 -0.93 -3.03
CA CYS A 139 2.72 -0.71 -4.27
C CYS A 139 2.77 -1.99 -5.11
N VAL A 140 2.64 -1.87 -6.43
CA VAL A 140 2.95 -2.91 -7.41
C VAL A 140 3.91 -2.31 -8.44
N SER A 141 5.20 -2.29 -8.12
CA SER A 141 6.24 -1.60 -8.91
C SER A 141 6.32 -2.09 -10.35
N SER A 142 6.07 -3.38 -10.58
CA SER A 142 6.04 -3.98 -11.93
C SER A 142 4.99 -3.35 -12.86
N LEU A 143 4.00 -2.65 -12.29
CA LEU A 143 2.90 -2.01 -13.01
C LEU A 143 2.85 -0.50 -12.79
N ASN A 144 3.78 0.06 -12.01
CA ASN A 144 3.74 1.45 -11.57
C ASN A 144 2.39 1.83 -10.93
N LEU A 145 1.84 0.92 -10.11
CA LEU A 145 0.60 1.14 -9.36
C LEU A 145 0.92 1.38 -7.90
N ALA A 146 0.29 2.40 -7.32
CA ALA A 146 0.32 2.67 -5.89
C ALA A 146 -1.06 3.09 -5.40
N GLN A 147 -1.41 2.69 -4.18
CA GLN A 147 -2.55 3.27 -3.44
C GLN A 147 -2.14 3.57 -2.03
N ILE A 148 -2.66 4.69 -1.55
CA ILE A 148 -2.44 5.17 -0.20
C ILE A 148 -3.77 5.11 0.54
N THR A 149 -3.76 4.48 1.70
CA THR A 149 -4.96 4.19 2.49
C THR A 149 -4.77 4.66 3.92
N PRO A 150 -5.59 5.64 4.38
CA PRO A 150 -5.58 6.09 5.76
C PRO A 150 -6.38 5.16 6.67
N PHE A 151 -5.86 4.95 7.89
CA PHE A 151 -6.48 4.19 8.96
C PHE A 151 -6.62 5.06 10.20
N GLY A 152 -7.85 5.41 10.56
CA GLY A 152 -8.15 6.20 11.76
C GLY A 152 -8.32 5.30 12.99
N PHE A 153 -7.66 5.70 14.09
CA PHE A 153 -7.70 5.01 15.37
C PHE A 153 -8.16 6.00 16.45
N THR A 154 -9.46 6.02 16.71
CA THR A 154 -10.10 6.94 17.66
C THR A 154 -9.88 6.54 19.11
N GLU A 155 -9.63 5.26 19.36
CA GLU A 155 -9.44 4.69 20.69
C GLU A 155 -7.97 4.34 20.92
N SER A 156 -7.59 4.26 22.20
CA SER A 156 -6.31 3.66 22.56
C SER A 156 -6.36 2.14 22.36
N LEU A 157 -5.27 1.57 21.84
CA LEU A 157 -5.09 0.13 21.70
C LEU A 157 -4.00 -0.41 22.64
N HIS A 158 -3.91 0.11 23.86
CA HIS A 158 -2.93 -0.36 24.86
C HIS A 158 -3.07 -1.86 25.18
N ASP A 159 -4.28 -2.41 25.05
CA ASP A 159 -4.55 -3.83 25.30
C ASP A 159 -4.23 -4.74 24.11
N LEU A 160 -4.03 -4.16 22.92
CA LEU A 160 -3.66 -4.95 21.75
C LEU A 160 -2.23 -5.48 21.96
N ARG A 161 -2.04 -6.78 21.78
CA ARG A 161 -0.73 -7.39 22.02
C ARG A 161 0.24 -6.96 20.91
N VAL A 162 1.41 -6.44 21.29
CA VAL A 162 2.51 -6.22 20.33
C VAL A 162 2.90 -7.57 19.75
N GLU A 163 2.84 -7.67 18.43
CA GLU A 163 3.25 -8.86 17.68
C GLU A 163 4.67 -8.65 17.14
N PRO A 164 5.71 -9.23 17.75
CA PRO A 164 7.10 -9.03 17.29
C PRO A 164 7.35 -9.56 15.87
N ASN A 165 6.51 -10.51 15.42
CA ASN A 165 6.61 -11.13 14.09
C ASN A 165 5.49 -10.67 13.14
N TRP A 166 4.90 -9.50 13.38
CA TRP A 166 3.76 -8.97 12.59
C TRP A 166 4.02 -8.98 11.08
N GLU A 167 5.26 -8.71 10.65
CA GLU A 167 5.63 -8.70 9.24
C GLU A 167 5.49 -10.10 8.61
N SER A 168 5.96 -11.12 9.32
CA SER A 168 5.82 -12.52 8.87
C SER A 168 4.35 -12.97 8.89
N SER A 169 3.58 -12.55 9.89
CA SER A 169 2.14 -12.80 9.96
C SER A 169 1.40 -12.17 8.78
N LEU A 170 1.70 -10.91 8.46
CA LEU A 170 1.12 -10.18 7.32
C LEU A 170 1.43 -10.87 6.00
N LYS A 171 2.71 -11.20 5.75
CA LYS A 171 3.15 -11.91 4.54
C LYS A 171 2.39 -13.22 4.38
N GLN A 172 2.33 -14.04 5.44
CA GLN A 172 1.61 -15.31 5.39
C GLN A 172 0.09 -15.15 5.20
N ALA A 173 -0.53 -14.14 5.82
CA ALA A 173 -1.96 -13.90 5.69
C ALA A 173 -2.32 -13.58 4.23
N ILE A 174 -1.58 -12.67 3.61
CA ILE A 174 -1.79 -12.27 2.21
C ILE A 174 -1.49 -13.43 1.26
N GLU A 175 -0.36 -14.13 1.41
CA GLU A 175 -0.02 -15.26 0.53
C GLU A 175 -1.03 -16.40 0.58
N LYS A 176 -1.56 -16.72 1.78
CA LYS A 176 -2.45 -17.87 1.97
C LYS A 176 -3.92 -17.54 1.68
N GLY A 177 -4.29 -16.27 1.58
CA GLY A 177 -5.70 -15.89 1.49
C GLY A 177 -6.43 -15.85 2.84
N ILE A 178 -5.71 -15.67 3.96
CA ILE A 178 -6.31 -15.80 5.30
C ILE A 178 -6.87 -14.45 5.75
N LEU A 179 -8.18 -14.44 5.98
CA LEU A 179 -8.91 -13.30 6.51
C LEU A 179 -8.94 -13.40 8.04
N VAL A 180 -8.59 -12.31 8.72
CA VAL A 180 -8.55 -12.20 10.18
C VAL A 180 -9.67 -11.31 10.67
#